data_AF-A0A0F9BBC5-F1
#
_entry.id   AF-A0A0F9BBC5-F1
#
_cell.length_a   1.000
_cell.length_b   1.000
_cell.length_c   1.000
_cell.angle_alpha   90.00
_cell.angle_beta   90.00
_cell.angle_gamma   90.00
#
_symmetry.space_group_name_H-M   'P 1'
#
loop_
_entity.id
_entity.type
_entity.pdbx_description
1 polymer ?
#
loop_
_entity_poly.entity_id
_entity_poly.type
_entity_poly.pdbx_seq_one_letter_code
_entity_poly.pdbx_strand_id
1 'polypeptide(L)'
;FNALAATHEMPFYAIAGNHDPEFTTYVGPDMFSFDAGEYHFVAFYRAGDEVNAWLARDIAANADKKLIVLNHWCAGTNPRSPYSPIKKSGLLPAKPLAWLSGNDHINYAYPFLGTLDIRTSSFNQGRRRDATPKGYRIITLDEKGVRDTTYYPTGIPATAGVSWPADGAVVSPGKLSVRACGISSGSFALGARCRIVPAGGEPPGEWVNMTASGAFRFHADVEVAESGPHRVALAVDFGLPGAERPVRTVTSRAEFSVGRPAALTPDGKPAFPLRLAWSSPVGGMVYGCRPTVIDGKVLIGSRRDDRSDFAGVTALELAGGKRLWRAPVGDVKYDVLAHGQTAYFISSRNKLHAVDLAGGKEKGSVSGLSGWTCYLGRSETALGMVSRQSWAAVGAPTDVHSARVKA
;
A
#
# COMPACT_ATOMS: atom_id res chain seq x y z
N PHE A 1 20.06 1.49 29.46
CA PHE A 1 20.68 0.72 28.36
C PHE A 1 19.98 -0.62 28.25
N ASN A 2 19.29 -0.91 27.15
CA ASN A 2 18.65 -2.21 26.92
C ASN A 2 19.74 -3.29 26.81
N ALA A 3 19.64 -4.36 27.60
CA ALA A 3 20.63 -5.45 27.62
C ALA A 3 20.83 -6.12 26.25
N LEU A 4 19.83 -6.04 25.36
CA LEU A 4 19.88 -6.57 24.00
C LEU A 4 20.66 -5.70 23.00
N ALA A 5 20.81 -4.40 23.26
CA ALA A 5 21.51 -3.48 22.35
C ALA A 5 23.04 -3.65 22.42
N ALA A 6 23.57 -4.25 23.49
CA ALA A 6 25.00 -4.38 23.73
C ALA A 6 25.65 -5.60 23.06
N THR A 7 24.87 -6.50 22.45
CA THR A 7 25.37 -7.82 21.98
C THR A 7 25.25 -8.05 20.47
N HIS A 8 24.69 -7.09 19.71
CA HIS A 8 24.48 -7.22 18.27
C HIS A 8 25.26 -6.13 17.52
N GLU A 9 25.79 -6.46 16.34
CA GLU A 9 26.44 -5.50 15.43
C GLU A 9 25.49 -4.37 15.00
N MET A 10 24.17 -4.60 15.05
CA MET A 10 23.15 -3.57 14.89
C MET A 10 22.41 -3.32 16.21
N PRO A 11 22.22 -2.05 16.61
CA PRO A 11 21.51 -1.73 17.85
C PRO A 11 20.04 -2.15 17.76
N PHE A 12 19.56 -2.79 18.82
CA PHE A 12 18.18 -3.25 18.94
C PHE A 12 17.43 -2.47 20.02
N TYR A 13 16.32 -1.84 19.64
CA TYR A 13 15.47 -1.05 20.52
C TYR A 13 14.07 -1.67 20.62
N ALA A 14 13.77 -2.29 21.76
CA ALA A 14 12.44 -2.82 22.04
C ALA A 14 11.52 -1.72 22.59
N ILE A 15 10.23 -1.80 22.25
CA ILE A 15 9.19 -0.87 22.73
C ILE A 15 8.04 -1.71 23.27
N ALA A 16 7.54 -1.36 24.46
CA ALA A 16 6.41 -2.05 25.06
C ALA A 16 5.14 -1.85 24.24
N GLY A 17 4.35 -2.92 24.07
CA GLY A 17 3.01 -2.89 23.54
C GLY A 17 1.95 -3.21 24.60
N ASN A 18 0.68 -3.11 24.21
CA ASN A 18 -0.44 -3.39 25.11
C ASN A 18 -0.56 -4.87 25.53
N HIS A 19 0.24 -5.75 24.94
CA HIS A 19 0.29 -7.17 25.26
C HIS A 19 1.52 -7.56 26.09
N ASP A 20 2.31 -6.58 26.55
CA ASP A 20 3.58 -6.80 27.26
C ASP A 20 3.52 -6.30 28.72
N PRO A 21 2.69 -6.89 29.60
CA PRO A 21 2.49 -6.38 30.97
C PRO A 21 3.76 -6.42 31.84
N GLU A 22 4.74 -7.26 31.51
CA GLU A 22 5.97 -7.45 32.27
C GLU A 22 7.21 -6.84 31.57
N PHE A 23 7.00 -5.97 30.56
CA PHE A 23 8.08 -5.42 29.74
C PHE A 23 9.18 -4.74 30.56
N THR A 24 8.79 -3.93 31.54
CA THR A 24 9.74 -3.20 32.41
C THR A 24 10.53 -4.11 33.34
N THR A 25 10.02 -5.31 33.62
CA THR A 25 10.67 -6.31 34.47
C THR A 25 11.74 -7.08 33.70
N TYR A 26 11.45 -7.48 32.46
CA TYR A 26 12.29 -8.44 31.74
C TYR A 26 13.05 -7.87 30.53
N VAL A 27 12.56 -6.79 29.92
CA VAL A 27 13.09 -6.30 28.64
C VAL A 27 13.84 -4.98 28.83
N GLY A 28 13.19 -3.98 29.41
CA GLY A 28 13.80 -2.66 29.57
C GLY A 28 12.81 -1.56 29.92
N PRO A 29 13.28 -0.30 30.03
CA PRO A 29 12.42 0.82 30.39
C PRO A 29 11.35 1.05 29.32
N ASP A 30 10.17 1.50 29.75
CA ASP A 30 9.05 1.81 28.87
C ASP A 30 9.06 3.25 28.35
N MET A 31 10.10 4.01 28.70
CA MET A 31 10.49 5.27 28.09
C MET A 31 12.02 5.42 28.05
N PHE A 32 12.56 5.82 26.90
CA PHE A 32 13.99 6.09 26.71
C PHE A 32 14.21 6.92 25.44
N SER A 33 15.39 7.51 25.30
CA SER A 33 15.80 8.21 24.08
C SER A 33 17.22 7.83 23.67
N PHE A 34 17.55 8.06 22.41
CA PHE A 34 18.88 7.85 21.86
C PHE A 34 19.08 8.68 20.60
N ASP A 35 20.35 8.88 20.23
CA ASP A 35 20.73 9.61 19.04
C ASP A 35 21.31 8.69 17.98
N ALA A 36 21.07 9.03 16.71
CA ALA A 36 21.77 8.44 15.59
C ALA A 36 21.98 9.49 14.49
N GLY A 37 23.23 9.94 14.32
CA GLY A 37 23.54 11.07 13.44
C GLY A 37 22.84 12.35 13.89
N GLU A 38 22.19 13.04 12.97
CA GLU A 38 21.42 14.27 13.24
C GLU A 38 20.03 14.04 13.85
N TYR A 39 19.68 12.77 14.11
CA TYR A 39 18.35 12.39 14.57
C TYR A 39 18.35 12.07 16.06
N HIS A 40 17.30 12.53 16.72
CA HIS A 40 16.99 12.20 18.11
C HIS A 40 15.71 11.36 18.15
N PHE A 41 15.81 10.17 18.72
CA PHE A 41 14.72 9.21 18.83
C PHE A 41 14.20 9.19 20.26
N VAL A 42 12.89 9.36 20.42
CA VAL A 42 12.21 9.17 21.70
C VAL A 42 11.28 7.98 21.62
N ALA A 43 11.41 7.05 22.56
CA ALA A 43 10.57 5.87 22.69
C ALA A 43 9.77 5.96 23.99
N PHE A 44 8.47 5.72 23.92
CA PHE A 44 7.63 5.62 25.11
C PHE A 44 6.36 4.79 24.85
N TYR A 45 5.78 4.21 25.90
CA TYR A 45 4.51 3.47 25.79
C TYR A 45 3.35 4.16 26.51
N ARG A 46 3.56 4.62 27.76
CA ARG A 46 2.54 5.30 28.57
C ARG A 46 2.41 6.78 28.18
N ALA A 47 1.26 7.37 28.47
CA ALA A 47 1.08 8.81 28.46
C ALA A 47 0.70 9.28 29.87
N GLY A 48 1.12 10.48 30.26
CA GLY A 48 0.85 11.04 31.58
C GLY A 48 1.85 12.14 31.93
N ASP A 49 1.63 12.82 33.05
CA ASP A 49 2.39 14.00 33.43
C ASP A 49 3.89 13.72 33.59
N GLU A 50 4.26 12.56 34.14
CA GLU A 50 5.65 12.10 34.26
C GLU A 50 6.33 12.00 32.89
N VAL A 51 5.70 11.27 31.96
CA VAL A 51 6.22 11.07 30.59
C VAL A 51 6.29 12.40 29.85
N ASN A 52 5.27 13.25 30.00
CA ASN A 52 5.22 14.57 29.36
C ASN A 52 6.34 15.49 29.88
N ALA A 53 6.59 15.48 31.19
CA ALA A 53 7.67 16.26 31.82
C ALA A 53 9.06 15.73 31.45
N TRP A 54 9.20 14.41 31.26
CA TRP A 54 10.44 13.82 30.72
C TRP A 54 10.64 14.23 29.26
N LEU A 55 9.66 14.00 28.39
CA LEU A 55 9.71 14.37 26.96
C LEU A 55 10.05 15.85 26.76
N ALA A 56 9.43 16.75 27.53
CA ALA A 56 9.68 18.19 27.41
C ALA A 56 11.14 18.54 27.71
N ARG A 57 11.75 17.92 28.73
CA ARG A 57 13.16 18.14 29.10
C ARG A 57 14.11 17.52 28.09
N ASP A 58 13.83 16.28 27.67
CA ASP A 58 14.65 15.52 26.74
C ASP A 58 14.72 16.19 25.36
N ILE A 59 13.57 16.65 24.85
CA ILE A 59 13.50 17.37 23.57
C ILE A 59 14.17 18.74 23.67
N ALA A 60 14.02 19.47 24.79
CA ALA A 60 14.71 20.73 24.97
C ALA A 60 16.23 20.57 24.99
N ALA A 61 16.73 19.46 25.56
CA ALA A 61 18.16 19.14 25.57
C ALA A 61 18.70 18.73 24.20
N ASN A 62 17.84 18.30 23.27
CA ASN A 62 18.19 17.83 21.93
C ASN A 62 17.52 18.66 20.83
N ALA A 63 17.28 19.95 21.08
CA ALA A 63 16.49 20.83 20.22
C ALA A 63 17.15 21.12 18.85
N ASP A 64 18.45 20.87 18.72
CA ASP A 64 19.23 20.96 17.49
C ASP A 64 19.04 19.73 16.56
N LYS A 65 18.44 18.66 17.06
CA LYS A 65 18.28 17.39 16.34
C LYS A 65 16.88 17.20 15.76
N LYS A 66 16.82 16.36 14.72
CA LYS A 66 15.58 15.98 14.06
C LYS A 66 14.84 14.91 14.86
N LEU A 67 13.67 15.25 15.39
CA LEU A 67 12.90 14.39 16.28
C LEU A 67 12.13 13.29 15.54
N ILE A 68 12.31 12.04 15.98
CA ILE A 68 11.55 10.86 15.56
C ILE A 68 10.94 10.18 16.79
N VAL A 69 9.65 9.85 16.73
CA VAL A 69 8.94 9.20 17.83
C VAL A 69 8.75 7.72 17.55
N LEU A 70 9.05 6.88 18.53
CA LEU A 70 8.76 5.46 18.55
C LEU A 70 7.69 5.17 19.62
N ASN A 71 6.53 4.65 19.23
CA ASN A 71 5.44 4.38 20.17
C ASN A 71 4.57 3.22 19.69
N HIS A 72 4.08 2.37 20.59
CA HIS A 72 3.15 1.30 20.19
C HIS A 72 1.83 1.85 19.63
N TRP A 73 1.29 2.89 20.25
CA TRP A 73 0.05 3.55 19.84
C TRP A 73 0.31 4.50 18.68
N CYS A 74 -0.56 4.42 17.65
CA CYS A 74 -0.47 5.33 16.51
C CYS A 74 -0.70 6.80 16.90
N ALA A 75 -0.10 7.74 16.16
CA ALA A 75 -0.16 9.17 16.49
C ALA A 75 -1.61 9.66 16.71
N GLY A 76 -2.53 9.14 15.88
CA GLY A 76 -3.98 9.31 15.97
C GLY A 76 -4.68 9.00 14.65
N THR A 77 -6.01 8.90 14.67
CA THR A 77 -6.83 8.66 13.46
C THR A 77 -7.67 9.87 13.05
N ASN A 78 -7.89 10.81 13.98
CA ASN A 78 -8.73 11.98 13.77
C ASN A 78 -8.07 13.22 14.41
N PRO A 79 -7.80 14.28 13.64
CA PRO A 79 -7.27 15.55 14.16
C PRO A 79 -8.12 16.19 15.26
N ARG A 80 -9.42 15.86 15.36
CA ARG A 80 -10.32 16.35 16.42
C ARG A 80 -10.34 15.47 17.66
N SER A 81 -9.83 14.23 17.60
CA SER A 81 -9.84 13.34 18.76
C SER A 81 -8.96 13.90 19.87
N PRO A 82 -9.45 14.09 21.10
CA PRO A 82 -8.62 14.46 22.24
C PRO A 82 -7.80 13.27 22.76
N TYR A 83 -8.14 12.04 22.37
CA TYR A 83 -7.48 10.82 22.81
C TYR A 83 -6.28 10.41 21.94
N SER A 84 -5.85 11.28 21.03
CA SER A 84 -4.70 11.07 20.16
C SER A 84 -3.40 10.97 20.98
N PRO A 85 -2.58 9.92 20.85
CA PRO A 85 -1.31 9.80 21.56
C PRO A 85 -0.40 11.03 21.39
N ILE A 86 -0.27 11.58 20.19
CA ILE A 86 0.55 12.79 19.95
C ILE A 86 0.05 14.05 20.67
N LYS A 87 -1.27 14.14 20.92
CA LYS A 87 -1.84 15.25 21.69
C LYS A 87 -1.62 15.05 23.18
N LYS A 88 -1.85 13.82 23.66
CA LYS A 88 -1.66 13.46 25.06
C LYS A 88 -0.20 13.60 25.50
N SER A 89 0.75 13.36 24.60
CA SER A 89 2.18 13.53 24.87
C SER A 89 2.65 14.98 24.85
N GLY A 90 1.81 15.93 24.39
CA GLY A 90 2.21 17.32 24.24
C GLY A 90 3.26 17.58 23.15
N LEU A 91 3.51 16.62 22.26
CA LEU A 91 4.61 16.70 21.27
C LEU A 91 4.29 17.52 20.02
N LEU A 92 3.05 17.98 19.85
CA LEU A 92 2.66 18.79 18.69
C LEU A 92 3.56 20.03 18.46
N PRO A 93 3.94 20.82 19.48
CA PRO A 93 4.82 21.98 19.29
C PRO A 93 6.23 21.60 18.81
N ALA A 94 6.73 20.42 19.18
CA ALA A 94 8.05 19.93 18.78
C ALA A 94 8.10 19.45 17.30
N LYS A 95 6.95 19.34 16.64
CA LYS A 95 6.79 18.93 15.23
C LYS A 95 7.68 17.73 14.85
N PRO A 96 7.48 16.54 15.47
CA PRO A 96 8.26 15.36 15.12
C PRO A 96 8.17 15.06 13.63
N LEU A 97 9.30 14.72 12.99
CA LEU A 97 9.32 14.40 11.57
C LEU A 97 8.48 13.16 11.27
N ALA A 98 8.57 12.14 12.14
CA ALA A 98 7.79 10.92 12.01
C ALA A 98 7.38 10.34 13.35
N TRP A 99 6.26 9.62 13.33
CA TRP A 99 5.74 8.82 14.42
C TRP A 99 5.62 7.36 13.97
N LEU A 100 6.48 6.51 14.51
CA LEU A 100 6.62 5.11 14.15
C LEU A 100 5.83 4.27 15.13
N SER A 101 4.85 3.52 14.61
CA SER A 101 3.94 2.77 15.47
C SER A 101 3.46 1.43 14.94
N GLY A 102 2.93 0.65 15.89
CA GLY A 102 2.28 -0.63 15.67
C GLY A 102 0.78 -0.55 16.01
N ASN A 103 0.33 -1.46 16.88
CA ASN A 103 -1.03 -1.61 17.42
C ASN A 103 -2.14 -1.95 16.40
N ASP A 104 -2.24 -1.25 15.28
CA ASP A 104 -3.32 -1.42 14.31
C ASP A 104 -3.09 -2.58 13.32
N HIS A 105 -1.84 -3.03 13.20
CA HIS A 105 -1.38 -4.06 12.25
C HIS A 105 -1.81 -3.74 10.79
N ILE A 106 -1.56 -2.50 10.36
CA ILE A 106 -1.87 -2.01 9.01
C ILE A 106 -0.62 -1.41 8.36
N ASN A 107 -0.63 -1.29 7.04
CA ASN A 107 0.45 -0.63 6.30
C ASN A 107 0.06 0.82 5.99
N TYR A 108 0.70 1.79 6.64
CA TYR A 108 0.31 3.19 6.54
C TYR A 108 1.51 4.13 6.65
N ALA A 109 1.62 5.15 5.81
CA ALA A 109 2.54 6.28 5.99
C ALA A 109 1.90 7.58 5.51
N TYR A 110 1.50 8.44 6.44
CA TYR A 110 0.64 9.58 6.14
C TYR A 110 0.89 10.81 7.00
N PRO A 111 0.76 12.02 6.42
CA PRO A 111 0.71 13.24 7.22
C PRO A 111 -0.47 13.22 8.20
N PHE A 112 -0.15 13.51 9.46
CA PHE A 112 -1.09 13.70 10.55
C PHE A 112 -0.58 14.80 11.48
N LEU A 113 -1.32 15.90 11.60
CA LEU A 113 -0.96 17.04 12.47
C LEU A 113 0.49 17.53 12.33
N GLY A 114 1.02 17.56 11.10
CA GLY A 114 2.39 18.02 10.82
C GLY A 114 3.49 16.98 11.03
N THR A 115 3.16 15.75 11.44
CA THR A 115 4.08 14.61 11.50
C THR A 115 3.75 13.56 10.45
N LEU A 116 4.71 12.75 10.03
CA LEU A 116 4.47 11.56 9.22
C LEU A 116 4.14 10.37 10.14
N ASP A 117 2.86 10.01 10.25
CA ASP A 117 2.39 8.83 11.00
C ASP A 117 2.62 7.57 10.16
N ILE A 118 3.59 6.76 10.60
CA ILE A 118 4.02 5.53 9.96
C ILE A 118 3.57 4.36 10.83
N ARG A 119 2.73 3.50 10.27
CA ARG A 119 2.22 2.29 10.90
C ARG A 119 2.69 1.09 10.13
N THR A 120 3.23 0.13 10.87
CA THR A 120 3.71 -1.13 10.31
C THR A 120 2.80 -2.27 10.74
N SER A 121 2.50 -3.17 9.81
CA SER A 121 1.76 -4.40 10.13
C SER A 121 2.55 -5.25 11.12
N SER A 122 1.89 -6.19 11.79
CA SER A 122 2.61 -7.10 12.67
C SER A 122 3.40 -8.14 11.87
N PHE A 123 4.52 -8.57 12.44
CA PHE A 123 5.42 -9.52 11.79
C PHE A 123 4.79 -10.93 11.62
N ASN A 124 3.93 -11.33 12.55
CA ASN A 124 3.34 -12.67 12.61
C ASN A 124 1.88 -12.75 12.13
N GLN A 125 1.15 -11.63 12.06
CA GLN A 125 -0.26 -11.60 11.71
C GLN A 125 -0.60 -10.46 10.72
N GLY A 126 -1.24 -10.80 9.60
CA GLY A 126 -2.00 -9.81 8.83
C GLY A 126 -3.32 -9.53 9.53
N ARG A 127 -3.87 -8.31 9.43
CA ARG A 127 -5.19 -8.01 10.04
C ARG A 127 -6.28 -7.77 9.01
N ARG A 128 -7.50 -8.13 9.43
CA ARG A 128 -8.73 -7.95 8.65
C ARG A 128 -9.06 -6.47 8.33
N ARG A 129 -8.54 -5.50 9.09
CA ARG A 129 -8.96 -4.06 9.03
C ARG A 129 -8.76 -3.44 7.66
N ASP A 130 -7.61 -3.69 7.06
CA ASP A 130 -7.29 -3.27 5.70
C ASP A 130 -6.76 -4.45 4.87
N ALA A 131 -6.75 -5.66 5.44
CA ALA A 131 -6.23 -6.88 4.84
C ALA A 131 -4.71 -6.86 4.57
N THR A 132 -3.96 -5.85 5.02
CA THR A 132 -2.50 -5.80 4.84
C THR A 132 -1.84 -7.12 5.29
N PRO A 133 -0.93 -7.72 4.48
CA PRO A 133 -0.20 -8.92 4.87
C PRO A 133 0.56 -8.74 6.18
N LYS A 134 1.03 -9.82 6.81
CA LYS A 134 2.08 -9.70 7.83
C LYS A 134 3.39 -9.21 7.21
N GLY A 135 4.21 -8.46 7.93
CA GLY A 135 5.41 -7.87 7.36
C GLY A 135 6.21 -6.98 8.30
N TYR A 136 7.25 -6.35 7.74
CA TYR A 136 8.07 -5.34 8.39
C TYR A 136 8.30 -4.16 7.44
N ARG A 137 8.90 -3.08 7.94
CA ARG A 137 9.16 -1.86 7.17
C ARG A 137 10.63 -1.49 7.30
N ILE A 138 11.21 -1.04 6.19
CA ILE A 138 12.50 -0.36 6.18
C ILE A 138 12.26 1.12 5.93
N ILE A 139 12.94 1.93 6.73
CA ILE A 139 12.80 3.37 6.69
C ILE A 139 14.17 3.94 6.47
N THR A 140 14.34 4.65 5.35
CA THR A 140 15.59 5.36 5.08
C THR A 140 15.44 6.81 5.50
N LEU A 141 16.39 7.29 6.29
CA LEU A 141 16.53 8.69 6.67
C LEU A 141 17.70 9.32 5.90
N ASP A 142 17.59 10.58 5.52
CA ASP A 142 18.65 11.38 4.86
C ASP A 142 18.77 12.77 5.49
N GLU A 143 19.53 13.72 4.91
CA GLU A 143 19.62 15.07 5.49
C GLU A 143 18.30 15.88 5.43
N LYS A 144 17.28 15.42 4.69
CA LYS A 144 15.98 16.10 4.55
C LYS A 144 14.88 15.48 5.41
N GLY A 145 15.11 14.31 5.99
CA GLY A 145 14.15 13.61 6.85
C GLY A 145 13.92 12.17 6.41
N VAL A 146 12.65 11.75 6.45
CA VAL A 146 12.24 10.42 5.97
C VAL A 146 12.24 10.40 4.44
N ARG A 147 13.19 9.67 3.85
CA ARG A 147 13.37 9.54 2.39
C ARG A 147 12.49 8.45 1.78
N ASP A 148 12.47 7.27 2.41
CA ASP A 148 11.74 6.10 1.92
C ASP A 148 11.17 5.31 3.09
N THR A 149 10.04 4.64 2.86
CA THR A 149 9.34 3.86 3.89
C THR A 149 8.85 2.52 3.36
N THR A 150 9.70 1.73 2.72
CA THR A 150 9.25 0.52 2.02
C THR A 150 8.80 -0.61 2.98
N TYR A 151 7.60 -1.14 2.74
CA TYR A 151 6.99 -2.26 3.44
C TYR A 151 7.26 -3.61 2.74
N TYR A 152 7.62 -4.62 3.52
CA TYR A 152 7.97 -5.95 3.06
C TYR A 152 7.09 -7.01 3.74
N PRO A 153 6.26 -7.74 2.97
CA PRO A 153 5.54 -8.88 3.50
C PRO A 153 6.50 -9.99 3.97
N THR A 154 6.15 -10.70 5.05
CA THR A 154 6.96 -11.80 5.61
C THR A 154 6.49 -13.16 5.10
N GLY A 155 7.42 -14.11 5.00
CA GLY A 155 7.16 -15.49 4.56
C GLY A 155 7.11 -15.70 3.05
N ILE A 156 7.66 -14.77 2.27
CA ILE A 156 7.74 -14.84 0.81
C ILE A 156 9.19 -15.13 0.40
N PRO A 157 9.49 -16.31 -0.19
CA PRO A 157 10.79 -16.54 -0.81
C PRO A 157 10.97 -15.59 -1.99
N ALA A 158 12.22 -15.28 -2.41
CA ALA A 158 12.35 -14.41 -3.57
C ALA A 158 11.69 -15.04 -4.79
N THR A 159 10.74 -14.30 -5.32
CA THR A 159 9.85 -14.71 -6.38
C THR A 159 9.82 -13.59 -7.40
N ALA A 160 9.87 -13.97 -8.68
CA ALA A 160 9.74 -13.05 -9.80
C ALA A 160 8.64 -13.55 -10.76
N GLY A 161 7.91 -12.63 -11.36
CA GLY A 161 6.83 -12.96 -12.29
C GLY A 161 6.65 -11.89 -13.35
N VAL A 162 6.38 -12.32 -14.59
CA VAL A 162 5.91 -11.42 -15.64
C VAL A 162 4.40 -11.25 -15.46
N SER A 163 3.95 -10.00 -15.32
CA SER A 163 2.52 -9.68 -15.21
C SER A 163 1.91 -9.26 -16.54
N TRP A 164 2.72 -8.75 -17.47
CA TRP A 164 2.30 -8.43 -18.84
C TRP A 164 3.49 -8.47 -19.81
N PRO A 165 3.38 -9.08 -21.00
CA PRO A 165 2.31 -10.00 -21.42
C PRO A 165 2.20 -11.23 -20.49
N ALA A 166 0.97 -11.67 -20.24
CA ALA A 166 0.70 -12.89 -19.48
C ALA A 166 0.77 -14.12 -20.39
N ASP A 167 0.87 -15.32 -19.81
CA ASP A 167 0.85 -16.57 -20.57
C ASP A 167 -0.40 -16.66 -21.48
N GLY A 168 -0.17 -16.95 -22.77
CA GLY A 168 -1.22 -17.05 -23.79
C GLY A 168 -1.77 -15.72 -24.30
N ALA A 169 -1.21 -14.57 -23.87
CA ALA A 169 -1.63 -13.27 -24.38
C ALA A 169 -1.32 -13.12 -25.87
N VAL A 170 -2.20 -12.40 -26.58
CA VAL A 170 -1.96 -11.95 -27.95
C VAL A 170 -1.80 -10.44 -27.95
N VAL A 171 -0.66 -9.93 -28.40
CA VAL A 171 -0.34 -8.50 -28.43
C VAL A 171 -0.21 -8.03 -29.87
N SER A 172 -0.62 -6.78 -30.14
CA SER A 172 -0.38 -6.16 -31.44
C SER A 172 1.11 -5.94 -31.69
N PRO A 173 1.59 -6.01 -32.94
CA PRO A 173 2.95 -5.62 -33.26
C PRO A 173 3.21 -4.14 -32.95
N GLY A 174 4.45 -3.81 -32.62
CA GLY A 174 4.94 -2.50 -32.24
C GLY A 174 5.38 -2.43 -30.78
N LYS A 175 5.16 -1.26 -30.16
CA LYS A 175 5.60 -0.99 -28.80
C LYS A 175 4.83 -1.81 -27.76
N LEU A 176 5.54 -2.67 -27.03
CA LEU A 176 5.05 -3.49 -25.93
C LEU A 176 5.62 -3.00 -24.60
N SER A 177 4.75 -2.66 -23.66
CA SER A 177 5.17 -2.30 -22.29
C SER A 177 5.20 -3.54 -21.39
N VAL A 178 6.34 -4.23 -21.31
CA VAL A 178 6.53 -5.39 -20.43
C VAL A 178 6.42 -4.96 -18.97
N ARG A 179 5.69 -5.71 -18.16
CA ARG A 179 5.51 -5.48 -16.72
C ARG A 179 5.86 -6.73 -15.94
N ALA A 180 6.56 -6.53 -14.83
CA ALA A 180 7.03 -7.61 -13.98
C ALA A 180 6.93 -7.23 -12.50
N CYS A 181 6.95 -8.25 -11.65
CA CYS A 181 7.10 -8.08 -10.22
C CYS A 181 8.24 -8.96 -9.68
N GLY A 182 8.82 -8.49 -8.56
CA GLY A 182 9.86 -9.18 -7.83
C GLY A 182 9.72 -8.89 -6.34
N ILE A 183 9.50 -9.92 -5.53
CA ILE A 183 9.23 -9.80 -4.10
C ILE A 183 9.99 -10.86 -3.30
N SER A 184 10.50 -10.47 -2.14
CA SER A 184 11.23 -11.33 -1.20
C SER A 184 11.08 -10.77 0.21
N SER A 185 11.01 -11.64 1.21
CA SER A 185 11.02 -11.22 2.61
C SER A 185 12.41 -11.01 3.18
N GLY A 186 13.45 -11.65 2.60
CA GLY A 186 14.81 -11.65 3.16
C GLY A 186 15.81 -10.81 2.37
N SER A 187 15.39 -10.20 1.26
CA SER A 187 16.26 -9.42 0.38
C SER A 187 15.47 -8.44 -0.47
N PHE A 188 16.14 -7.41 -0.96
CA PHE A 188 15.56 -6.29 -1.69
C PHE A 188 15.73 -6.52 -3.18
N ALA A 189 14.70 -6.25 -3.97
CA ALA A 189 14.84 -6.20 -5.40
C ALA A 189 15.70 -4.97 -5.77
N LEU A 190 16.93 -5.21 -6.20
CA LEU A 190 17.90 -4.18 -6.59
C LEU A 190 17.62 -3.66 -8.01
N GLY A 191 17.10 -4.54 -8.87
CA GLY A 191 16.76 -4.22 -10.24
C GLY A 191 16.13 -5.41 -10.95
N ALA A 192 15.58 -5.13 -12.13
CA ALA A 192 15.06 -6.16 -13.01
C ALA A 192 15.49 -5.88 -14.45
N ARG A 193 15.65 -6.95 -15.23
CA ARG A 193 15.91 -6.89 -16.66
C ARG A 193 15.01 -7.88 -17.38
N CYS A 194 14.58 -7.55 -18.59
CA CYS A 194 13.81 -8.45 -19.45
C CYS A 194 14.36 -8.47 -20.87
N ARG A 195 14.05 -9.54 -21.61
CA ARG A 195 14.27 -9.62 -23.06
C ARG A 195 13.15 -10.38 -23.74
N ILE A 196 12.91 -10.07 -25.01
CA ILE A 196 11.97 -10.81 -25.86
C ILE A 196 12.74 -11.86 -26.65
N VAL A 197 12.17 -13.06 -26.75
CA VAL A 197 12.73 -14.16 -27.54
C VAL A 197 11.63 -14.75 -28.45
N PRO A 198 11.75 -14.64 -29.79
CA PRO A 198 10.85 -15.30 -30.73
C PRO A 198 10.93 -16.84 -30.62
N ALA A 199 9.84 -17.57 -30.88
CA ALA A 199 9.89 -19.02 -30.89
C ALA A 199 10.61 -19.51 -32.15
N GLY A 200 11.85 -19.99 -31.97
CA GLY A 200 12.77 -20.37 -33.04
C GLY A 200 14.02 -19.48 -33.14
N GLY A 201 14.04 -18.33 -32.44
CA GLY A 201 15.10 -17.32 -32.55
C GLY A 201 16.26 -17.52 -31.58
N GLU A 202 17.30 -18.22 -32.04
CA GLU A 202 18.68 -17.88 -31.71
C GLU A 202 19.16 -16.84 -32.75
N PRO A 203 19.82 -15.73 -32.34
CA PRO A 203 20.05 -15.33 -30.96
C PRO A 203 18.82 -14.63 -30.34
N PRO A 204 18.64 -14.73 -29.01
CA PRO A 204 17.62 -13.97 -28.30
C PRO A 204 17.89 -12.47 -28.38
N GLY A 205 16.83 -11.65 -28.21
CA GLY A 205 16.98 -10.20 -28.09
C GLY A 205 17.85 -9.79 -26.89
N GLU A 206 18.35 -8.56 -26.92
CA GLU A 206 19.19 -8.02 -25.85
C GLU A 206 18.42 -7.83 -24.53
N TRP A 207 19.14 -7.89 -23.41
CA TRP A 207 18.60 -7.57 -22.10
C TRP A 207 18.36 -6.07 -21.98
N VAL A 208 17.13 -5.72 -21.63
CA VAL A 208 16.71 -4.35 -21.34
C VAL A 208 16.53 -4.19 -19.84
N ASN A 209 17.15 -3.17 -19.26
CA ASN A 209 16.92 -2.80 -17.87
C ASN A 209 15.51 -2.25 -17.69
N MET A 210 14.82 -2.74 -16.66
CA MET A 210 13.46 -2.32 -16.34
C MET A 210 13.48 -1.17 -15.34
N THR A 211 12.57 -0.21 -15.53
CA THR A 211 12.34 0.90 -14.60
C THR A 211 11.43 0.46 -13.46
N ALA A 212 11.85 0.71 -12.22
CA ALA A 212 11.02 0.49 -11.05
C ALA A 212 9.80 1.43 -11.06
N SER A 213 8.60 0.87 -10.87
CA SER A 213 7.32 1.59 -10.78
C SER A 213 6.65 1.41 -9.41
N GLY A 214 7.34 0.76 -8.48
CA GLY A 214 6.91 0.48 -7.12
C GLY A 214 8.02 -0.25 -6.36
N ALA A 215 7.78 -0.65 -5.12
CA ALA A 215 8.75 -1.41 -4.32
C ALA A 215 9.08 -2.79 -4.93
N PHE A 216 8.09 -3.40 -5.58
CA PHE A 216 8.17 -4.76 -6.13
C PHE A 216 7.79 -4.83 -7.60
N ARG A 217 7.68 -3.69 -8.29
CA ARG A 217 7.05 -3.56 -9.61
C ARG A 217 8.02 -2.93 -10.60
N PHE A 218 8.14 -3.52 -11.77
CA PHE A 218 9.07 -3.11 -12.82
C PHE A 218 8.36 -3.05 -14.17
N HIS A 219 8.80 -2.14 -15.03
CA HIS A 219 8.33 -2.07 -16.41
C HIS A 219 9.45 -1.72 -17.39
N ALA A 220 9.33 -2.17 -18.62
CA ALA A 220 10.18 -1.78 -19.73
C ALA A 220 9.35 -1.73 -21.01
N ASP A 221 9.59 -0.70 -21.82
CA ASP A 221 9.00 -0.64 -23.15
C ASP A 221 9.99 -1.25 -24.16
N VAL A 222 9.51 -2.20 -24.95
CA VAL A 222 10.28 -2.93 -25.97
C VAL A 222 9.51 -2.94 -27.29
N GLU A 223 10.21 -3.07 -28.42
CA GLU A 223 9.58 -3.21 -29.73
C GLU A 223 9.44 -4.70 -30.10
N VAL A 224 8.26 -5.09 -30.60
CA VAL A 224 7.98 -6.45 -31.11
C VAL A 224 7.28 -6.37 -32.46
N ALA A 225 8.00 -6.66 -33.55
CA ALA A 225 7.45 -6.54 -34.90
C ALA A 225 7.03 -7.88 -35.52
N GLU A 226 7.80 -8.94 -35.24
CA GLU A 226 7.59 -10.25 -35.84
C GLU A 226 6.30 -10.89 -35.30
N SER A 227 5.46 -11.40 -36.19
CA SER A 227 4.24 -12.11 -35.81
C SER A 227 4.53 -13.55 -35.39
N GLY A 228 3.73 -14.08 -34.46
CA GLY A 228 3.86 -15.46 -34.00
C GLY A 228 4.27 -15.57 -32.53
N PRO A 229 4.62 -16.79 -32.08
CA PRO A 229 4.93 -17.07 -30.68
C PRO A 229 6.23 -16.42 -30.21
N HIS A 230 6.21 -15.88 -29.00
CA HIS A 230 7.31 -15.19 -28.35
C HIS A 230 7.32 -15.51 -26.85
N ARG A 231 8.46 -15.32 -26.19
CA ARG A 231 8.56 -15.31 -24.72
C ARG A 231 9.21 -14.06 -24.19
N VAL A 232 8.73 -13.61 -23.03
CA VAL A 232 9.48 -12.69 -22.17
C VAL A 232 10.36 -13.54 -21.26
N ALA A 233 11.67 -13.32 -21.28
CA ALA A 233 12.56 -13.79 -20.22
C ALA A 233 12.79 -12.64 -19.23
N LEU A 234 12.60 -12.91 -17.94
CA LEU A 234 12.76 -11.97 -16.84
C LEU A 234 13.88 -12.43 -15.92
N ALA A 235 14.69 -11.50 -15.43
CA ALA A 235 15.60 -11.69 -14.31
C ALA A 235 15.42 -10.54 -13.31
N VAL A 236 15.27 -10.87 -12.02
CA VAL A 236 15.20 -9.91 -10.92
C VAL A 236 16.35 -10.20 -9.97
N ASP A 237 17.15 -9.18 -9.74
CA ASP A 237 18.33 -9.21 -8.87
C ASP A 237 17.92 -8.80 -7.45
N PHE A 238 18.23 -9.66 -6.48
CA PHE A 238 17.94 -9.45 -5.06
C PHE A 238 19.22 -9.36 -4.23
N GLY A 239 19.30 -8.42 -3.30
CA GLY A 239 20.43 -8.26 -2.37
C GLY A 239 20.05 -7.49 -1.12
N LEU A 240 21.03 -7.09 -0.30
CA LEU A 240 20.81 -6.21 0.86
C LEU A 240 20.68 -4.74 0.42
N PRO A 241 20.09 -3.84 1.22
CA PRO A 241 20.00 -2.43 0.86
C PRO A 241 21.42 -1.87 0.73
N GLY A 242 21.71 -1.18 -0.37
CA GLY A 242 23.05 -0.63 -0.63
C GLY A 242 24.11 -1.65 -1.08
N ALA A 243 23.73 -2.91 -1.32
CA ALA A 243 24.66 -3.90 -1.86
C ALA A 243 25.05 -3.57 -3.31
N GLU A 244 26.35 -3.57 -3.62
CA GLU A 244 26.87 -3.38 -4.98
C GLU A 244 26.59 -4.57 -5.90
N ARG A 245 26.40 -5.76 -5.33
CA ARG A 245 26.15 -7.00 -6.07
C ARG A 245 24.91 -7.72 -5.53
N PRO A 246 24.12 -8.38 -6.40
CA PRO A 246 23.03 -9.21 -5.95
C PRO A 246 23.55 -10.43 -5.19
N VAL A 247 22.83 -10.79 -4.13
CA VAL A 247 23.01 -12.05 -3.41
C VAL A 247 22.35 -13.20 -4.18
N ARG A 248 21.29 -12.90 -4.95
CA ARG A 248 20.57 -13.88 -5.76
C ARG A 248 19.90 -13.22 -6.94
N THR A 249 19.89 -13.89 -8.10
CA THR A 249 19.03 -13.55 -9.23
C THR A 249 17.93 -14.60 -9.34
N VAL A 250 16.67 -14.16 -9.44
CA VAL A 250 15.52 -15.04 -9.71
C VAL A 250 15.05 -14.78 -11.14
N THR A 251 14.89 -15.84 -11.92
CA THR A 251 14.40 -15.76 -13.29
C THR A 251 12.95 -16.21 -13.39
N SER A 252 12.24 -15.69 -14.38
CA SER A 252 10.86 -16.06 -14.70
C SER A 252 10.63 -15.89 -16.20
N ARG A 253 9.50 -16.38 -16.70
CA ARG A 253 9.11 -16.22 -18.10
C ARG A 253 7.60 -16.15 -18.27
N ALA A 254 7.18 -15.60 -19.41
CA ALA A 254 5.81 -15.73 -19.90
C ALA A 254 5.82 -15.92 -21.42
N GLU A 255 4.98 -16.81 -21.91
CA GLU A 255 4.80 -17.15 -23.32
C GLU A 255 3.61 -16.37 -23.90
N PHE A 256 3.80 -15.68 -25.01
CA PHE A 256 2.77 -14.86 -25.66
C PHE A 256 2.86 -14.98 -27.18
N SER A 257 1.96 -14.33 -27.91
CA SER A 257 2.04 -14.25 -29.36
C SER A 257 1.84 -12.83 -29.84
N VAL A 258 2.57 -12.45 -30.88
CA VAL A 258 2.37 -11.20 -31.60
C VAL A 258 1.40 -11.47 -32.75
N GLY A 259 0.33 -10.68 -32.83
CA GLY A 259 -0.73 -10.86 -33.81
C GLY A 259 -1.90 -9.90 -33.54
N ARG A 260 -3.08 -10.21 -34.08
CA ARG A 260 -4.29 -9.41 -33.80
C ARG A 260 -4.92 -9.87 -32.48
N PRO A 261 -4.99 -9.04 -31.42
CA PRO A 261 -5.69 -9.40 -30.20
C PRO A 261 -7.16 -9.72 -30.48
N ALA A 262 -7.75 -10.60 -29.67
CA ALA A 262 -9.17 -10.88 -29.74
C ALA A 262 -9.96 -9.60 -29.41
N ALA A 263 -10.84 -9.17 -30.30
CA ALA A 263 -11.82 -8.15 -29.98
C ALA A 263 -12.91 -8.76 -29.07
N LEU A 264 -13.51 -7.94 -28.19
CA LEU A 264 -14.78 -8.31 -27.57
C LEU A 264 -15.79 -8.57 -28.68
N THR A 265 -16.61 -9.62 -28.53
CA THR A 265 -17.66 -9.88 -29.49
C THR A 265 -18.67 -8.71 -29.47
N PRO A 266 -19.28 -8.35 -30.61
CA PRO A 266 -20.22 -7.23 -30.70
C PRO A 266 -21.39 -7.29 -29.72
N ASP A 267 -21.74 -8.50 -29.25
CA ASP A 267 -22.84 -8.78 -28.33
C ASP A 267 -22.41 -8.81 -26.84
N GLY A 268 -21.13 -8.53 -26.53
CA GLY A 268 -20.62 -8.44 -25.16
C GLY A 268 -20.59 -9.78 -24.40
N LYS A 269 -20.81 -10.91 -25.08
CA LYS A 269 -20.79 -12.24 -24.48
C LYS A 269 -19.36 -12.82 -24.49
N PRO A 270 -18.91 -13.50 -23.42
CA PRO A 270 -17.62 -14.17 -23.46
C PRO A 270 -17.66 -15.30 -24.50
N ALA A 271 -16.81 -15.21 -25.52
CA ALA A 271 -16.55 -16.35 -26.41
C ALA A 271 -15.57 -17.31 -25.71
N PHE A 272 -15.91 -18.60 -25.72
CA PHE A 272 -15.00 -19.64 -25.20
C PHE A 272 -14.05 -20.15 -26.30
N PRO A 273 -12.80 -20.52 -25.95
CA PRO A 273 -12.19 -20.37 -24.62
C PRO A 273 -11.96 -18.90 -24.28
N LEU A 274 -12.11 -18.55 -23.00
CA LEU A 274 -11.84 -17.19 -22.53
C LEU A 274 -10.39 -16.80 -22.85
N ARG A 275 -10.21 -15.61 -23.39
CA ARG A 275 -8.89 -15.02 -23.65
C ARG A 275 -8.83 -13.65 -23.00
N LEU A 276 -7.62 -13.21 -22.64
CA LEU A 276 -7.43 -11.86 -22.13
C LEU A 276 -7.77 -10.84 -23.23
N ALA A 277 -8.72 -9.94 -22.95
CA ALA A 277 -9.14 -8.90 -23.88
C ALA A 277 -8.22 -7.67 -23.85
N TRP A 278 -7.88 -7.18 -22.66
CA TRP A 278 -6.96 -6.06 -22.45
C TRP A 278 -6.37 -6.09 -21.04
N SER A 279 -5.28 -5.34 -20.84
CA SER A 279 -4.63 -5.14 -19.54
C SER A 279 -4.18 -3.69 -19.37
N SER A 280 -4.68 -3.03 -18.32
CA SER A 280 -4.41 -1.61 -18.06
C SER A 280 -3.81 -1.38 -16.69
N PRO A 281 -2.76 -0.54 -16.59
CA PRO A 281 -2.20 -0.18 -15.30
C PRO A 281 -3.11 0.83 -14.60
N VAL A 282 -3.46 0.55 -13.35
CA VAL A 282 -4.23 1.47 -12.49
C VAL A 282 -3.31 2.37 -11.65
N GLY A 283 -2.00 2.18 -11.76
CA GLY A 283 -0.95 2.93 -11.05
C GLY A 283 -0.69 2.44 -9.62
N GLY A 284 -1.75 2.20 -8.84
CA GLY A 284 -1.63 1.75 -7.45
C GLY A 284 -1.61 0.25 -7.25
N MET A 285 -1.47 -0.16 -5.99
CA MET A 285 -1.64 -1.55 -5.58
C MET A 285 -3.14 -1.85 -5.41
N VAL A 286 -3.66 -2.79 -6.20
CA VAL A 286 -5.01 -3.34 -6.03
C VAL A 286 -4.94 -4.41 -4.96
N TYR A 287 -5.54 -4.15 -3.80
CA TYR A 287 -5.44 -5.05 -2.66
C TYR A 287 -6.80 -5.24 -1.97
N GLY A 288 -7.33 -6.45 -2.07
CA GLY A 288 -8.63 -6.82 -1.47
C GLY A 288 -9.81 -6.03 -2.03
N CYS A 289 -9.66 -5.39 -3.19
CA CYS A 289 -10.69 -4.62 -3.88
C CYS A 289 -11.15 -5.43 -5.10
N ARG A 290 -12.44 -5.76 -5.18
CA ARG A 290 -13.02 -6.38 -6.37
C ARG A 290 -13.39 -5.31 -7.40
N PRO A 291 -13.19 -5.57 -8.71
CA PRO A 291 -13.66 -4.67 -9.74
C PRO A 291 -15.19 -4.66 -9.81
N THR A 292 -15.76 -3.47 -10.02
CA THR A 292 -17.20 -3.30 -10.26
C THR A 292 -17.44 -2.89 -11.70
N VAL A 293 -18.26 -3.67 -12.41
CA VAL A 293 -18.66 -3.36 -13.79
C VAL A 293 -20.02 -2.64 -13.77
N ILE A 294 -20.08 -1.44 -14.35
CA ILE A 294 -21.31 -0.64 -14.46
C ILE A 294 -21.21 0.33 -15.64
N ASP A 295 -22.29 0.51 -16.40
CA ASP A 295 -22.42 1.49 -17.49
C ASP A 295 -21.21 1.52 -18.47
N GLY A 296 -20.76 0.34 -18.89
CA GLY A 296 -19.61 0.17 -19.79
C GLY A 296 -18.25 0.53 -19.16
N LYS A 297 -18.17 0.60 -17.83
CA LYS A 297 -16.97 0.94 -17.07
C LYS A 297 -16.59 -0.18 -16.12
N VAL A 298 -15.29 -0.29 -15.84
CA VAL A 298 -14.73 -1.09 -14.75
C VAL A 298 -14.18 -0.12 -13.70
N LEU A 299 -14.77 -0.15 -12.50
CA LEU A 299 -14.30 0.63 -11.36
C LEU A 299 -13.41 -0.26 -10.48
N ILE A 300 -12.28 0.27 -10.04
CA ILE A 300 -11.38 -0.44 -9.14
C ILE A 300 -10.71 0.51 -8.16
N GLY A 301 -10.70 0.10 -6.90
CA GLY A 301 -9.99 0.79 -5.83
C GLY A 301 -8.51 0.39 -5.83
N SER A 302 -7.65 1.38 -5.61
CA SER A 302 -6.22 1.18 -5.41
C SER A 302 -5.74 1.85 -4.13
N ARG A 303 -4.62 1.33 -3.62
CA ARG A 303 -3.86 1.91 -2.53
C ARG A 303 -2.51 2.36 -3.01
N ARG A 304 -1.93 3.29 -2.28
CA ARG A 304 -0.51 3.59 -2.39
C ARG A 304 0.28 2.35 -2.02
N ASP A 305 1.37 2.14 -2.72
CA ASP A 305 2.51 1.45 -2.14
C ASP A 305 3.54 2.50 -1.72
N ASP A 306 4.60 2.10 -1.04
CA ASP A 306 5.55 3.06 -0.44
C ASP A 306 6.35 3.86 -1.48
N ARG A 307 6.19 3.58 -2.78
CA ARG A 307 6.84 4.29 -3.90
C ARG A 307 5.87 4.89 -4.90
N SER A 308 4.58 4.93 -4.58
CA SER A 308 3.53 5.40 -5.49
C SER A 308 2.47 6.17 -4.73
N ASP A 309 2.19 7.40 -5.16
CA ASP A 309 1.04 8.20 -4.71
C ASP A 309 -0.28 7.76 -5.38
N PHE A 310 -0.26 6.64 -6.11
CA PHE A 310 -1.40 6.17 -6.91
C PHE A 310 -2.49 5.45 -6.12
N ALA A 311 -3.10 6.12 -5.13
CA ALA A 311 -4.32 5.66 -4.48
C ALA A 311 -5.59 6.33 -4.99
N GLY A 312 -6.71 5.62 -4.87
CA GLY A 312 -8.03 6.14 -5.11
C GLY A 312 -8.91 5.17 -5.91
N VAL A 313 -9.92 5.72 -6.58
CA VAL A 313 -10.77 4.94 -7.49
C VAL A 313 -10.40 5.27 -8.92
N THR A 314 -10.18 4.24 -9.72
CA THR A 314 -9.96 4.36 -11.15
C THR A 314 -11.14 3.78 -11.91
N ALA A 315 -11.62 4.50 -12.93
CA ALA A 315 -12.56 3.97 -13.90
C ALA A 315 -11.85 3.70 -15.22
N LEU A 316 -12.04 2.49 -15.74
CA LEU A 316 -11.57 2.05 -17.05
C LEU A 316 -12.77 1.82 -17.96
N GLU A 317 -12.60 2.04 -19.25
CA GLU A 317 -13.54 1.61 -20.27
C GLU A 317 -13.57 0.08 -20.34
N LEU A 318 -14.76 -0.52 -20.30
CA LEU A 318 -14.91 -1.98 -20.37
C LEU A 318 -14.42 -2.54 -21.71
N ALA A 319 -14.56 -1.79 -22.80
CA ALA A 319 -14.23 -2.24 -24.14
C ALA A 319 -12.73 -2.42 -24.37
N GLY A 320 -11.92 -1.41 -24.01
CA GLY A 320 -10.48 -1.39 -24.28
C GLY A 320 -9.58 -1.15 -23.06
N GLY A 321 -10.15 -1.07 -21.86
CA GLY A 321 -9.39 -0.80 -20.63
C GLY A 321 -8.83 0.61 -20.53
N LYS A 322 -9.18 1.53 -21.43
CA LYS A 322 -8.70 2.92 -21.40
C LYS A 322 -9.15 3.59 -20.11
N ARG A 323 -8.22 4.26 -19.41
CA ARG A 323 -8.58 5.04 -18.22
C ARG A 323 -9.50 6.21 -18.60
N LEU A 324 -10.70 6.21 -18.05
CA LEU A 324 -11.69 7.27 -18.25
C LEU A 324 -11.47 8.41 -17.26
N TRP A 325 -11.36 8.10 -15.98
CA TRP A 325 -11.10 9.07 -14.92
C TRP A 325 -10.44 8.42 -13.70
N ARG A 326 -9.95 9.27 -12.79
CA ARG A 326 -9.42 8.88 -11.48
C ARG A 326 -9.89 9.85 -10.40
N ALA A 327 -10.33 9.30 -9.28
CA ALA A 327 -10.64 10.05 -8.06
C ALA A 327 -9.49 9.85 -7.03
N PRO A 328 -8.65 10.87 -6.74
CA PRO A 328 -7.49 10.76 -5.84
C PRO A 328 -7.89 10.91 -4.36
N VAL A 329 -8.74 10.01 -3.91
CA VAL A 329 -9.46 10.02 -2.61
C VAL A 329 -8.71 9.30 -1.47
N GLY A 330 -7.44 8.96 -1.69
CA GLY A 330 -6.61 8.18 -0.75
C GLY A 330 -6.81 6.67 -0.87
N ASP A 331 -6.17 5.89 0.02
CA ASP A 331 -6.18 4.42 -0.09
C ASP A 331 -7.57 3.85 0.08
N VAL A 332 -8.05 3.16 -0.95
CA VAL A 332 -9.34 2.47 -0.92
C VAL A 332 -9.17 1.12 -0.24
N LYS A 333 -10.01 0.84 0.75
CA LYS A 333 -10.12 -0.49 1.34
C LYS A 333 -11.38 -1.18 0.80
N TYR A 334 -11.25 -2.47 0.51
CA TYR A 334 -12.33 -3.32 0.00
C TYR A 334 -12.94 -2.82 -1.33
N ASP A 335 -14.19 -3.21 -1.59
CA ASP A 335 -14.83 -3.04 -2.88
C ASP A 335 -15.29 -1.59 -3.11
N VAL A 336 -15.24 -1.15 -4.37
CA VAL A 336 -15.91 0.05 -4.85
C VAL A 336 -17.28 -0.39 -5.36
N LEU A 337 -18.36 0.07 -4.76
CA LEU A 337 -19.72 -0.31 -5.18
C LEU A 337 -20.41 0.86 -5.85
N ALA A 338 -21.17 0.60 -6.92
CA ALA A 338 -21.90 1.64 -7.63
C ALA A 338 -23.41 1.42 -7.55
N HIS A 339 -24.16 2.52 -7.37
CA HIS A 339 -25.61 2.56 -7.38
C HIS A 339 -26.09 3.87 -8.02
N GLY A 340 -26.93 3.77 -9.04
CA GLY A 340 -27.27 4.92 -9.89
C GLY A 340 -26.01 5.54 -10.49
N GLN A 341 -25.91 6.88 -10.46
CA GLN A 341 -24.74 7.64 -10.97
C GLN A 341 -23.68 7.94 -9.90
N THR A 342 -23.59 7.11 -8.86
CA THR A 342 -22.65 7.32 -7.74
C THR A 342 -21.92 6.02 -7.39
N ALA A 343 -20.60 6.13 -7.23
CA ALA A 343 -19.75 5.09 -6.67
C ALA A 343 -19.39 5.40 -5.21
N TYR A 344 -19.45 4.38 -4.38
CA TYR A 344 -19.19 4.41 -2.94
C TYR A 344 -18.03 3.48 -2.61
N PHE A 345 -17.16 3.92 -1.70
CA PHE A 345 -16.04 3.12 -1.22
C PHE A 345 -15.61 3.64 0.14
N ILE A 346 -14.90 2.80 0.88
CA ILE A 346 -14.36 3.19 2.19
C ILE A 346 -12.86 3.37 2.04
N SER A 347 -12.31 4.44 2.60
CA SER A 347 -10.86 4.59 2.69
C SER A 347 -10.28 3.86 3.91
N SER A 348 -8.98 3.62 3.86
CA SER A 348 -8.17 3.12 4.99
C SER A 348 -8.32 3.94 6.28
N ARG A 349 -8.72 5.23 6.18
CA ARG A 349 -9.05 6.10 7.32
C ARG A 349 -10.46 5.90 7.87
N ASN A 350 -11.16 4.84 7.48
CA ASN A 350 -12.54 4.57 7.89
C ASN A 350 -13.50 5.73 7.53
N LYS A 351 -13.32 6.31 6.35
CA LYS A 351 -14.20 7.33 5.80
C LYS A 351 -14.95 6.75 4.61
N LEU A 352 -16.29 6.83 4.62
CA LEU A 352 -17.11 6.49 3.46
C LEU A 352 -17.07 7.66 2.50
N HIS A 353 -16.76 7.41 1.24
CA HIS A 353 -16.75 8.41 0.19
C HIS A 353 -17.78 8.08 -0.87
N ALA A 354 -18.33 9.12 -1.49
CA ALA A 354 -19.18 9.04 -2.66
C ALA A 354 -18.53 9.86 -3.79
N VAL A 355 -18.39 9.27 -4.97
CA VAL A 355 -17.89 9.94 -6.18
C VAL A 355 -18.88 9.77 -7.33
N ASP A 356 -18.93 10.75 -8.21
CA ASP A 356 -19.73 10.71 -9.43
C ASP A 356 -19.20 9.70 -10.47
N LEU A 357 -20.09 8.97 -11.16
CA LEU A 357 -19.67 8.02 -12.20
C LEU A 357 -19.23 8.65 -13.52
N ALA A 358 -19.67 9.87 -13.84
CA ALA A 358 -19.31 10.52 -15.10
C ALA A 358 -17.85 10.99 -15.09
N GLY A 359 -17.39 11.55 -13.97
CA GLY A 359 -16.05 12.14 -13.89
C GLY A 359 -15.22 11.80 -12.65
N GLY A 360 -15.73 11.00 -11.71
CA GLY A 360 -15.02 10.65 -10.48
C GLY A 360 -14.91 11.78 -9.46
N LYS A 361 -15.69 12.87 -9.61
CA LYS A 361 -15.68 13.99 -8.66
C LYS A 361 -16.31 13.57 -7.33
N GLU A 362 -15.66 13.90 -6.21
CA GLU A 362 -16.22 13.62 -4.87
C GLU A 362 -17.52 14.41 -4.67
N LYS A 363 -18.60 13.69 -4.36
CA LYS A 363 -19.93 14.22 -4.02
C LYS A 363 -20.06 14.51 -2.54
N GLY A 364 -19.34 13.77 -1.71
CA GLY A 364 -19.36 13.93 -0.27
C GLY A 364 -18.72 12.74 0.43
N SER A 365 -18.54 12.87 1.73
CA SER A 365 -17.96 11.80 2.52
C SER A 365 -18.27 11.90 4.00
N VAL A 366 -18.35 10.74 4.65
CA VAL A 366 -18.74 10.57 6.05
C VAL A 366 -17.58 9.96 6.82
N SER A 367 -17.13 10.68 7.86
CA SER A 367 -16.08 10.22 8.79
C SER A 367 -16.70 9.62 10.05
N GLY A 368 -15.89 8.93 10.86
CA GLY A 368 -16.32 8.39 12.15
C GLY A 368 -16.94 7.00 12.07
N LEU A 369 -16.72 6.26 10.98
CA LEU A 369 -17.07 4.85 10.93
C LEU A 369 -16.25 4.07 11.97
N SER A 370 -16.89 3.12 12.65
CA SER A 370 -16.21 2.29 13.66
C SER A 370 -14.96 1.63 13.08
N GLY A 371 -13.83 1.74 13.79
CA GLY A 371 -12.52 1.40 13.25
C GLY A 371 -12.25 -0.10 13.04
N TRP A 372 -13.16 -0.98 13.47
CA TRP A 372 -12.86 -2.40 13.63
C TRP A 372 -13.21 -3.25 12.41
N THR A 373 -14.25 -2.93 11.65
CA THR A 373 -14.59 -3.57 10.36
C THR A 373 -15.84 -2.89 9.77
N CYS A 374 -15.69 -2.15 8.66
CA CYS A 374 -16.81 -1.61 7.89
C CYS A 374 -16.67 -2.09 6.45
N TYR A 375 -17.70 -2.75 5.94
CA TYR A 375 -17.79 -3.26 4.57
C TYR A 375 -18.96 -2.60 3.86
N LEU A 376 -18.83 -2.41 2.56
CA LEU A 376 -19.98 -2.13 1.72
C LEU A 376 -20.50 -3.44 1.17
N GLY A 377 -21.82 -3.62 1.21
CA GLY A 377 -22.54 -4.71 0.59
C GLY A 377 -23.52 -4.17 -0.44
N ARG A 378 -23.79 -4.97 -1.47
CA ARG A 378 -24.85 -4.70 -2.44
C ARG A 378 -25.82 -5.87 -2.44
N SER A 379 -27.10 -5.56 -2.37
CA SER A 379 -28.20 -6.46 -2.73
C SER A 379 -28.78 -6.04 -4.07
N GLU A 380 -29.74 -6.80 -4.60
CA GLU A 380 -30.43 -6.45 -5.85
C GLU A 380 -31.10 -5.07 -5.78
N THR A 381 -31.61 -4.68 -4.62
CA THR A 381 -32.44 -3.47 -4.44
C THR A 381 -31.77 -2.37 -3.63
N ALA A 382 -30.68 -2.65 -2.91
CA ALA A 382 -30.06 -1.68 -2.01
C ALA A 382 -28.54 -1.82 -1.90
N LEU A 383 -27.90 -0.70 -1.59
CA LEU A 383 -26.54 -0.66 -1.07
C LEU A 383 -26.61 -0.64 0.46
N GLY A 384 -25.75 -1.40 1.14
CA GLY A 384 -25.70 -1.44 2.61
C GLY A 384 -24.28 -1.26 3.12
N MET A 385 -24.15 -0.81 4.36
CA MET A 385 -22.88 -0.85 5.07
C MET A 385 -22.99 -1.82 6.23
N VAL A 386 -22.09 -2.80 6.28
CA VAL A 386 -22.02 -3.78 7.37
C VAL A 386 -20.89 -3.38 8.29
N SER A 387 -21.21 -3.08 9.54
CA SER A 387 -20.21 -2.99 10.61
C SER A 387 -20.41 -4.15 11.58
N ARG A 388 -19.36 -4.55 12.30
CA ARG A 388 -19.48 -5.55 13.38
C ARG A 388 -20.47 -5.13 14.49
N GLN A 389 -20.92 -3.87 14.51
CA GLN A 389 -21.85 -3.33 15.50
C GLN A 389 -23.29 -3.13 15.00
N SER A 390 -23.62 -3.33 13.71
CA SER A 390 -25.01 -3.34 13.22
C SER A 390 -25.09 -3.54 11.71
N TRP A 391 -26.14 -4.25 11.27
CA TRP A 391 -26.75 -4.06 9.95
C TRP A 391 -27.55 -2.75 10.00
N ALA A 392 -27.07 -1.70 9.34
CA ALA A 392 -27.89 -0.54 9.05
C ALA A 392 -28.09 -0.49 7.53
N ALA A 393 -29.33 -0.65 7.09
CA ALA A 393 -29.69 -0.45 5.69
C ALA A 393 -29.37 1.00 5.30
N VAL A 394 -28.46 1.19 4.33
CA VAL A 394 -28.25 2.50 3.73
C VAL A 394 -29.29 2.63 2.62
N GLY A 395 -30.48 3.08 2.99
CA GLY A 395 -31.55 3.36 2.02
C GLY A 395 -31.05 4.28 0.91
N ALA A 396 -31.49 4.02 -0.33
CA ALA A 396 -31.28 4.89 -1.48
C ALA A 396 -31.94 6.28 -1.25
N PRO A 397 -31.56 7.32 -2.01
CA PRO A 397 -31.16 8.61 -1.47
C PRO A 397 -32.33 9.59 -1.34
N THR A 398 -32.56 10.08 -0.13
CA THR A 398 -32.87 11.50 0.07
C THR A 398 -32.06 11.93 1.28
N ASP A 399 -31.17 12.88 1.06
CA ASP A 399 -30.37 13.56 2.06
C ASP A 399 -29.28 12.74 2.77
N VAL A 400 -28.03 13.05 2.42
CA VAL A 400 -26.84 12.72 3.22
C VAL A 400 -26.90 13.54 4.52
N HIS A 401 -27.82 13.19 5.42
CA HIS A 401 -27.92 13.75 6.75
C HIS A 401 -28.01 12.65 7.81
N SER A 402 -26.96 12.63 8.64
CA SER A 402 -26.90 12.07 9.99
C SER A 402 -27.11 10.57 10.17
N ALA A 403 -26.00 9.86 10.42
CA ALA A 403 -26.00 8.85 11.47
C ALA A 403 -25.26 9.44 12.67
N ARG A 404 -26.03 10.03 13.61
CA ARG A 404 -25.52 10.36 14.94
C ARG A 404 -25.17 9.04 15.64
N VAL A 405 -23.92 8.88 16.03
CA VAL A 405 -23.52 7.95 17.07
C VAL A 405 -24.12 8.47 18.38
N LYS A 406 -25.08 7.75 18.97
CA LYS A 406 -25.46 7.94 20.38
C LYS A 406 -24.70 6.90 21.21
N ALA A 407 -23.98 7.45 22.20
CA ALA A 407 -23.25 6.91 23.35
C ALA A 407 -22.95 5.41 23.38
#